data_AF-A0A3N0GTP6-F1
#
_entry.id   AF-A0A3N0GTP6-F1
#
_cell.length_a   1.000
_cell.length_b   1.000
_cell.length_c   1.000
_cell.angle_alpha   90.00
_cell.angle_beta   90.00
_cell.angle_gamma   90.00
#
_symmetry.space_group_name_H-M   'P 1'
#
loop_
_entity.id
_entity.type
_entity.pdbx_description
1 polymer ?
#
loop_
_entity_poly.entity_id
_entity_poly.type
_entity_poly.pdbx_seq_one_letter_code
_entity_poly.pdbx_strand_id
1 'polypeptide(L)'
;WSIASGPGNCSITGAVGSEVLHCNAVTLAPGASESVHVVSGTSFASCAAYPNEATLTATNHATLTADATTTVRCPSLTLTKTADNATVNAGSQIGFTITASNAGPGDAT
;
A
#
# COMPACT_ATOMS: atom_id res chain seq x y z
N TRP A 1 9.38 4.62 -0.20
CA TRP A 1 9.50 3.75 -1.41
C TRP A 1 10.93 3.24 -1.59
N SER A 2 11.14 2.13 -2.30
CA SER A 2 12.45 1.61 -2.70
C SER A 2 12.41 1.04 -4.13
N ILE A 3 13.56 0.97 -4.81
CA ILE A 3 13.69 0.30 -6.11
C ILE A 3 13.90 -1.20 -5.85
N ALA A 4 12.94 -2.03 -6.24
CA ALA A 4 13.06 -3.49 -6.15
C ALA A 4 13.93 -4.07 -7.27
N SER A 5 13.78 -3.54 -8.49
CA SER A 5 14.62 -3.87 -9.64
C SER A 5 14.59 -2.74 -10.66
N GLY A 6 15.67 -2.52 -11.38
CA GLY A 6 15.71 -1.52 -12.44
C GLY A 6 17.14 -1.17 -12.85
N PRO A 7 17.28 -0.25 -13.81
CA PRO A 7 18.58 0.21 -14.27
C PRO A 7 19.26 1.10 -13.23
N GLY A 8 20.60 1.12 -13.25
CA GLY A 8 21.42 1.86 -12.28
C GLY A 8 21.42 3.38 -12.46
N ASN A 9 20.74 3.89 -13.50
CA ASN A 9 20.53 5.33 -13.74
C ASN A 9 19.35 5.90 -12.94
N CYS A 10 18.57 5.07 -12.24
CA CYS A 10 17.42 5.52 -11.45
C CYS A 10 17.73 5.65 -9.96
N SER A 11 17.16 6.67 -9.31
CA SER A 11 17.25 6.88 -7.87
C SER A 11 15.96 7.51 -7.33
N ILE A 12 15.63 7.19 -6.07
CA ILE A 12 14.50 7.79 -5.36
C ILE A 12 15.05 8.88 -4.44
N THR A 13 14.48 10.08 -4.53
CA THR A 13 14.85 11.24 -3.70
C THR A 13 13.61 11.89 -3.09
N GLY A 14 13.79 12.75 -2.09
CA GLY A 14 12.68 13.43 -1.40
C GLY A 14 12.42 12.90 0.01
N ALA A 15 11.46 13.51 0.70
CA ALA A 15 11.02 13.09 2.02
C ALA A 15 9.98 11.97 1.91
N VAL A 16 9.86 11.14 2.95
CA VAL A 16 8.82 10.10 3.02
C VAL A 16 7.44 10.73 2.86
N GLY A 17 6.66 10.24 1.89
CA GLY A 17 5.33 10.78 1.53
C GLY A 17 5.36 11.79 0.38
N SER A 18 6.53 12.20 -0.08
CA SER A 18 6.72 13.07 -1.26
C SER A 18 7.95 12.65 -2.09
N GLU A 19 8.30 11.36 -2.05
CA GLU A 19 9.42 10.85 -2.83
C GLU A 19 9.14 10.88 -4.34
N VAL A 20 10.19 11.12 -5.13
CA VAL A 20 10.16 11.08 -6.60
C VAL A 20 11.26 10.14 -7.09
N LEU A 21 10.88 9.22 -7.98
CA LEU A 21 11.83 8.42 -8.76
C LEU A 21 12.34 9.24 -9.94
N HIS A 22 13.65 9.44 -10.02
CA HIS A 22 14.30 10.10 -11.14
C HIS A 22 15.31 9.16 -11.81
N CYS A 23 15.26 9.05 -13.13
CA CYS A 23 16.20 8.29 -13.94
C CYS A 23 16.98 9.24 -14.86
N ASN A 24 18.32 9.12 -14.89
CA ASN A 24 19.14 9.91 -15.79
C ASN A 24 18.84 9.54 -17.25
N ALA A 25 18.93 10.54 -18.14
CA ALA A 25 18.71 10.35 -19.56
C ALA A 25 19.68 9.32 -20.16
N VAL A 26 19.13 8.46 -21.01
CA VAL A 26 19.86 7.44 -21.79
C VAL A 26 19.42 7.47 -23.24
N THR A 27 20.19 6.85 -24.13
CA THR A 27 19.74 6.59 -25.50
C THR A 27 18.94 5.30 -25.54
N LEU A 28 17.65 5.40 -25.89
CA LEU A 28 16.79 4.25 -26.15
C LEU A 28 16.83 3.92 -27.65
N ALA A 29 17.63 2.91 -28.02
CA ALA A 29 17.73 2.46 -29.42
C ALA A 29 16.40 1.84 -29.91
N PRO A 30 16.16 1.75 -31.24
CA PRO A 30 14.98 1.09 -31.77
C PRO A 30 14.80 -0.33 -31.22
N GLY A 31 13.62 -0.61 -30.66
CA GLY A 31 13.31 -1.90 -30.04
C GLY A 31 13.85 -2.11 -28.61
N ALA A 32 14.60 -1.15 -28.05
CA ALA A 32 15.05 -1.21 -26.67
C ALA A 32 13.95 -0.76 -25.68
N SER A 33 14.08 -1.12 -24.41
CA SER A 33 13.20 -0.69 -23.34
C SER A 33 13.97 -0.58 -22.02
N GLU A 34 13.59 0.37 -21.18
CA GLU A 34 13.99 0.41 -19.76
C GLU A 34 12.77 0.15 -18.89
N SER A 35 12.97 -0.55 -17.78
CA SER A 35 11.92 -0.84 -16.81
C SER A 35 12.47 -0.72 -15.40
N VAL A 36 11.72 -0.03 -14.55
CA VAL A 36 12.02 0.14 -13.14
C VAL A 36 10.79 -0.28 -12.34
N HIS A 37 11.01 -1.11 -11.33
CA HIS A 37 9.99 -1.62 -10.44
C HIS A 37 10.27 -1.08 -9.04
N VAL A 38 9.34 -0.29 -8.51
CA VAL A 38 9.40 0.30 -7.18
C VAL A 38 8.40 -0.38 -6.25
N VAL A 39 8.77 -0.48 -4.98
CA VAL A 39 7.93 -1.10 -3.94
C VAL A 39 7.92 -0.22 -2.69
N SER A 40 6.91 -0.42 -1.86
CA SER A 40 6.87 0.12 -0.51
C SER A 40 6.29 -0.93 0.43
N GLY A 41 6.84 -1.02 1.64
CA GLY A 41 6.12 -1.65 2.73
C GLY A 41 4.86 -0.84 3.06
N THR A 42 3.81 -1.52 3.52
CA THR A 42 2.54 -0.92 3.92
C THR A 42 2.18 -1.36 5.34
N SER A 43 1.43 -0.53 6.05
CA SER A 43 0.93 -0.83 7.40
C SER A 43 -0.54 -0.41 7.53
N PHE A 44 -1.13 -0.58 8.71
CA PHE A 44 -2.45 -0.02 9.01
C PHE A 44 -2.49 1.52 8.95
N ALA A 45 -1.35 2.20 9.06
CA ALA A 45 -1.31 3.65 8.83
C ALA A 45 -1.36 4.02 7.34
N SER A 46 -1.26 3.03 6.44
CA SER A 46 -1.18 3.21 4.99
C SER A 46 -2.54 3.04 4.29
N CYS A 47 -3.67 3.04 5.00
CA CYS A 47 -5.00 2.81 4.43
C CYS A 47 -5.45 3.97 3.53
N ALA A 48 -5.05 3.95 2.26
CA ALA A 48 -5.42 4.96 1.28
C ALA A 48 -5.25 4.43 -0.15
N ALA A 49 -5.78 5.20 -1.10
CA ALA A 49 -5.40 5.11 -2.50
C ALA A 49 -4.12 5.93 -2.75
N TYR A 50 -3.23 5.37 -3.54
CA TYR A 50 -1.94 5.95 -3.92
C TYR A 50 -1.92 6.11 -5.45
N PRO A 51 -2.41 7.25 -5.96
CA PRO A 51 -2.20 7.61 -7.36
C PRO A 51 -0.71 7.91 -7.58
N ASN A 52 -0.17 7.42 -8.68
CA ASN A 52 1.21 7.62 -9.08
C ASN A 52 1.28 7.98 -10.56
N GLU A 53 1.92 9.10 -10.87
CA GLU A 53 2.11 9.60 -12.23
C GLU A 53 3.59 9.47 -12.62
N ALA A 54 3.83 9.07 -13.86
CA ALA A 54 5.14 8.96 -14.48
C ALA A 54 5.22 9.91 -15.69
N THR A 55 6.37 10.56 -15.83
CA THR A 55 6.67 11.47 -16.94
C THR A 55 7.93 11.03 -17.66
N LEU A 56 7.84 10.88 -18.98
CA LEU A 56 8.98 10.59 -19.86
C LEU A 56 9.27 11.80 -20.75
N THR A 57 10.51 12.27 -20.71
CA THR A 57 11.00 13.35 -21.58
C THR A 57 12.05 12.83 -22.54
N ALA A 58 12.12 13.44 -23.72
CA ALA A 58 13.14 13.18 -24.73
C ALA A 58 13.48 14.47 -25.48
N THR A 59 14.69 14.57 -26.01
CA THR A 59 15.12 15.78 -26.75
C THR A 59 14.55 15.85 -28.17
N ASN A 60 14.06 14.74 -28.69
CA ASN A 60 13.57 14.56 -30.05
C ASN A 60 12.14 14.02 -30.12
N HIS A 61 11.40 14.04 -29.01
CA HIS A 61 10.00 13.64 -28.94
C HIS A 61 9.28 14.49 -27.88
N ALA A 62 7.98 14.70 -28.06
CA ALA A 62 7.17 15.37 -27.05
C ALA A 62 7.17 14.57 -25.72
N THR A 63 6.99 15.27 -24.61
CA THR A 63 6.80 14.66 -23.30
C THR A 63 5.58 13.73 -23.29
N LEU A 64 5.72 12.58 -22.65
CA LEU A 64 4.64 11.62 -22.42
C LEU A 64 4.38 11.48 -20.92
N THR A 65 3.13 11.20 -20.57
CA THR A 65 2.71 10.89 -19.20
C THR A 65 1.93 9.58 -19.15
N ALA A 66 1.98 8.92 -18.00
CA ALA A 66 1.18 7.74 -17.70
C ALA A 66 0.87 7.71 -16.19
N ASP A 67 -0.31 7.26 -15.82
CA ASP A 67 -0.73 7.16 -14.42
C ASP A 67 -1.23 5.76 -14.08
N ALA A 68 -1.13 5.44 -12.80
CA ALA A 68 -1.73 4.26 -12.20
C ALA A 68 -2.06 4.53 -10.74
N THR A 69 -3.07 3.86 -10.19
CA THR A 69 -3.42 3.94 -8.77
C THR A 69 -3.43 2.55 -8.15
N THR A 70 -2.87 2.44 -6.95
CA THR A 70 -3.02 1.24 -6.10
C THR A 70 -3.63 1.62 -4.76
N THR A 71 -4.39 0.71 -4.15
CA THR A 71 -5.09 0.97 -2.89
C THR A 71 -4.70 -0.06 -1.85
N VAL A 72 -4.27 0.42 -0.68
CA VAL A 72 -4.04 -0.43 0.48
C VAL A 72 -5.38 -0.70 1.16
N ARG A 73 -5.84 -1.95 1.08
CA ARG A 73 -7.08 -2.41 1.72
C ARG A 73 -6.79 -2.76 3.17
N CYS A 74 -7.46 -2.09 4.09
CA CYS A 74 -7.29 -2.34 5.52
C CYS A 74 -8.48 -3.05 6.14
N PRO A 75 -8.26 -3.92 7.15
CA PRO A 75 -9.35 -4.45 7.94
C PRO A 75 -10.01 -3.35 8.79
N SER A 76 -11.25 -3.59 9.22
CA SER A 76 -11.98 -2.75 10.17
C SER A 76 -12.57 -3.67 11.23
N LEU A 77 -11.86 -3.82 12.34
CA LEU A 77 -12.15 -4.84 13.34
C LEU A 77 -13.05 -4.31 14.45
N THR A 78 -14.00 -5.13 14.87
CA THR A 78 -14.79 -4.93 16.08
C THR A 78 -14.68 -6.17 16.96
N LEU A 79 -14.68 -5.94 18.28
CA LEU A 79 -14.68 -6.99 19.28
C LEU A 79 -15.74 -6.69 20.32
N THR A 80 -16.67 -7.61 20.51
CA THR A 80 -17.67 -7.54 21.56
C THR A 80 -17.52 -8.72 22.50
N LYS A 81 -17.83 -8.49 23.78
CA LYS A 81 -17.91 -9.53 24.79
C LYS A 81 -19.14 -9.28 25.65
N THR A 82 -20.00 -10.27 25.72
CA THR A 82 -21.23 -10.20 26.49
C THR A 82 -21.22 -11.34 27.49
N ALA A 83 -21.40 -11.03 28.78
CA ALA A 83 -21.66 -12.06 29.77
C ALA A 83 -23.05 -12.63 29.52
N ASP A 84 -23.20 -13.95 29.57
CA ASP A 84 -24.49 -14.58 29.33
C ASP A 84 -25.49 -14.14 30.42
N ASN A 85 -25.02 -14.01 31.67
CA ASN A 85 -25.69 -13.34 32.78
C ASN A 85 -24.74 -12.37 33.51
N ALA A 86 -25.23 -11.18 33.88
CA ALA A 86 -24.43 -10.18 34.59
C ALA A 86 -24.05 -10.59 36.03
N THR A 87 -24.90 -11.39 36.68
CA THR A 87 -24.70 -11.91 38.03
C THR A 87 -25.24 -13.33 38.09
N VAL A 88 -24.55 -14.23 38.79
CA VAL A 88 -25.04 -15.60 39.07
C VAL A 88 -24.86 -15.94 40.54
N ASN A 89 -25.66 -16.89 41.04
CA ASN A 89 -25.49 -17.42 42.39
C ASN A 89 -24.32 -18.41 42.46
N ALA A 90 -23.76 -18.57 43.65
CA ALA A 90 -22.75 -19.60 43.90
C ALA A 90 -23.29 -20.99 43.53
N GLY A 91 -22.49 -21.75 42.78
CA GLY A 91 -22.87 -23.08 42.25
C GLY A 91 -23.55 -23.05 40.87
N SER A 92 -23.88 -21.89 40.31
CA SER A 92 -24.36 -21.77 38.93
C SER A 92 -23.23 -21.63 37.92
N GLN A 93 -23.42 -22.15 36.70
CA GLN A 93 -22.48 -21.96 35.60
C GLN A 93 -22.48 -20.51 35.10
N ILE A 94 -21.32 -20.02 34.70
CA ILE A 94 -21.16 -18.76 33.98
C ILE A 94 -20.72 -19.01 32.54
N GLY A 95 -20.99 -18.03 31.67
CA GLY A 95 -20.54 -18.04 30.29
C GLY A 95 -20.40 -16.62 29.74
N PHE A 96 -19.66 -16.53 28.64
CA PHE A 96 -19.45 -15.30 27.90
C PHE A 96 -19.44 -15.61 26.42
N THR A 97 -20.12 -14.78 25.65
CA THR A 97 -20.01 -14.77 24.19
C THR A 97 -19.01 -13.70 23.77
N ILE A 98 -18.00 -14.09 22.99
CA ILE A 98 -17.00 -13.18 22.41
C ILE A 98 -17.16 -13.23 20.89
N THR A 99 -17.34 -12.07 20.26
CA THR A 99 -17.47 -11.96 18.80
C THR A 99 -16.43 -10.99 18.27
N ALA A 100 -15.55 -11.47 17.38
CA ALA A 100 -14.68 -10.65 16.56
C ALA A 100 -15.26 -10.56 15.15
N SER A 101 -15.27 -9.38 14.55
CA SER A 101 -15.77 -9.16 13.19
C SER A 101 -14.87 -8.20 12.42
N ASN A 102 -14.74 -8.42 11.12
CA ASN A 102 -14.02 -7.54 10.19
C ASN A 102 -14.99 -7.00 9.13
N ALA A 103 -15.29 -5.71 9.20
CA ALA A 103 -16.11 -5.00 8.22
C ALA A 103 -15.28 -4.26 7.16
N GLY A 104 -13.95 -4.33 7.25
CA GLY A 104 -13.04 -3.63 6.37
C GLY A 104 -12.75 -4.41 5.09
N PRO A 105 -12.26 -3.73 4.05
CA PRO A 105 -11.91 -4.39 2.80
C PRO A 105 -10.65 -5.26 2.90
N GLY A 106 -9.78 -5.10 3.89
CA GLY A 106 -8.56 -5.92 4.03
C GLY A 106 -8.78 -7.12 4.94
N ASP A 107 -8.03 -8.20 4.71
CA ASP A 107 -7.97 -9.33 5.65
C ASP A 107 -7.23 -8.92 6.94
N ALA A 108 -7.58 -9.54 8.05
CA ALA A 108 -6.86 -9.44 9.31
C ALA A 108 -6.24 -10.80 9.65
N THR A 109 -4.94 -10.81 9.97
CA THR A 109 -4.14 -12.02 10.21
C THR A 109 -3.27 -11.86 11.44
#